data_AF-A0A3D5H5P2-F1
#
_entry.id   AF-A0A3D5H5P2-F1
#
_cell.length_a   1.000
_cell.length_b   1.000
_cell.length_c   1.000
_cell.angle_alpha   90.00
_cell.angle_beta   90.00
_cell.angle_gamma   90.00
#
_symmetry.space_group_name_H-M   'P 1'
#
loop_
_entity.id
_entity.type
_entity.pdbx_description
1 polymer ?
#
loop_
_entity_poly.entity_id
_entity_poly.type
_entity_poly.pdbx_seq_one_letter_code
_entity_poly.pdbx_strand_id
1 'polypeptide(L)'
;MEISAFLESNADNIIDEACTSMDRTHLQHYERDGALRTRDRLATLVSLTRQCVKQRNLAPMIAHAELIAGERFNAGYDLWEVQTAFNVLEEAIWARIFKNFPPGELAEAIGLVSTVLGAGKDALARKYVSLASKTKASSLNLQSLFSGAAG
;
A
#
# COMPACT_ATOMS: atom_id res chain seq x y z
N MET A 1 -10.63 11.13 -21.58
CA MET A 1 -10.23 12.06 -20.50
C MET A 1 -8.90 11.58 -19.92
N GLU A 2 -7.92 12.45 -19.69
CA GLU A 2 -6.65 12.01 -19.10
C GLU A 2 -6.83 11.54 -17.66
N ILE A 3 -6.44 10.29 -17.38
CA ILE A 3 -6.61 9.66 -16.05
C ILE A 3 -5.87 10.42 -14.94
N SER A 4 -4.73 11.05 -15.25
CA SER A 4 -4.00 11.85 -14.26
C SER A 4 -4.77 13.09 -13.81
N ALA A 5 -5.42 13.79 -14.76
CA ALA A 5 -6.29 14.93 -14.45
C ALA A 5 -7.57 14.49 -13.74
N PHE A 6 -8.12 13.32 -14.11
CA PHE A 6 -9.28 12.75 -13.42
C PHE A 6 -9.00 12.47 -11.94
N LEU A 7 -7.85 11.84 -11.64
CA LEU A 7 -7.41 11.55 -10.27
C LEU A 7 -7.21 12.82 -9.44
N GLU A 8 -6.73 13.90 -10.06
CA GLU A 8 -6.59 15.19 -9.41
C GLU A 8 -7.95 15.81 -9.07
N SER A 9 -8.85 15.92 -10.04
CA SER A 9 -10.17 16.53 -9.84
C SER A 9 -11.10 15.72 -8.94
N ASN A 10 -10.82 14.43 -8.74
CA ASN A 10 -11.63 13.54 -7.89
C ASN A 10 -10.93 13.12 -6.60
N ALA A 11 -9.76 13.70 -6.28
CA ALA A 11 -8.94 13.26 -5.15
C ALA A 11 -9.73 13.21 -3.83
N ASP A 12 -10.43 14.29 -3.47
CA ASP A 12 -11.19 14.36 -2.22
C ASP A 12 -12.28 13.29 -2.16
N ASN A 13 -13.03 13.10 -3.24
CA ASN A 13 -14.09 12.10 -3.29
C ASN A 13 -13.55 10.66 -3.23
N ILE A 14 -12.38 10.40 -3.84
CA ILE A 14 -11.68 9.11 -3.75
C ILE A 14 -11.25 8.85 -2.30
N ILE A 15 -10.67 9.87 -1.65
CA ILE A 15 -10.18 9.79 -0.28
C ILE A 15 -11.35 9.58 0.69
N ASP A 16 -12.46 10.30 0.54
CA ASP A 16 -13.64 10.16 1.40
C ASP A 16 -14.24 8.76 1.33
N GLU A 17 -14.33 8.21 0.13
CA GLU A 17 -14.84 6.85 -0.10
C GLU A 17 -13.88 5.79 0.46
N ALA A 18 -12.57 5.95 0.24
CA ALA A 18 -11.56 5.06 0.80
C ALA A 18 -11.51 5.12 2.33
N CYS A 19 -11.64 6.30 2.95
CA CYS A 19 -11.76 6.47 4.40
C CYS A 19 -12.99 5.74 4.93
N THR A 20 -14.15 5.89 4.27
CA THR A 20 -15.37 5.19 4.66
C THR A 20 -15.19 3.67 4.61
N SER A 21 -14.45 3.16 3.62
CA SER A 21 -14.12 1.73 3.53
C SER A 21 -13.14 1.30 4.64
N MET A 22 -12.12 2.10 4.95
CA MET A 22 -11.19 1.84 6.06
C MET A 22 -11.93 1.73 7.40
N ASP A 23 -12.84 2.67 7.68
CA ASP A 23 -13.59 2.70 8.94
C ASP A 23 -14.44 1.43 9.15
N ARG A 24 -14.90 0.80 8.07
CA ARG A 24 -15.67 -0.46 8.12
C ARG A 24 -14.81 -1.71 8.34
N THR A 25 -13.51 -1.63 8.07
CA THR A 25 -12.59 -2.78 8.20
C THR A 25 -12.09 -3.00 9.63
N HIS A 26 -12.30 -2.05 10.54
CA HIS A 26 -11.96 -2.15 11.96
C HIS A 26 -10.52 -2.61 12.23
N LEU A 27 -9.55 -2.01 11.53
CA LEU A 27 -8.13 -2.34 11.69
C LEU A 27 -7.60 -1.70 12.98
N GLN A 28 -7.22 -2.54 13.94
CA GLN A 28 -6.81 -2.12 15.29
C GLN A 28 -5.79 -0.98 15.28
N HIS A 29 -4.75 -1.06 14.45
CA HIS A 29 -3.70 -0.06 14.43
C HIS A 29 -4.12 1.25 13.74
N TYR A 30 -4.97 1.19 12.71
CA TYR A 30 -5.47 2.39 12.02
C TYR A 30 -6.54 3.11 12.85
N GLU A 31 -7.39 2.38 13.58
CA GLU A 31 -8.32 2.96 14.54
C GLU A 31 -7.57 3.69 15.65
N ARG A 32 -6.49 3.08 16.17
CA ARG A 32 -5.63 3.70 17.19
C ARG A 32 -4.98 4.99 16.70
N ASP A 33 -4.54 5.02 15.45
CA ASP A 33 -3.87 6.18 14.86
C ASP A 33 -4.85 7.30 14.45
N GLY A 34 -6.14 6.97 14.29
CA GLY A 34 -7.23 7.91 14.08
C GLY A 34 -7.48 8.31 12.63
N ALA A 35 -8.71 8.75 12.35
CA ALA A 35 -9.23 9.03 11.01
C ALA A 35 -8.43 10.08 10.22
N LEU A 36 -7.92 11.13 10.90
CA LEU A 36 -7.12 12.17 10.23
C LEU A 36 -5.81 11.60 9.66
N ARG A 37 -5.12 10.73 10.41
CA ARG A 37 -3.89 10.09 9.92
C ARG A 37 -4.18 9.10 8.79
N THR A 38 -5.30 8.39 8.86
CA THR A 38 -5.75 7.51 7.78
C THR A 38 -6.02 8.31 6.51
N ARG A 39 -6.68 9.47 6.62
CA ARG A 39 -6.91 10.39 5.51
C ARG A 39 -5.60 10.86 4.88
N ASP A 40 -4.64 11.32 5.69
CA ASP A 40 -3.34 11.79 5.18
C ASP A 40 -2.55 10.69 4.45
N ARG A 41 -2.62 9.45 4.95
CA ARG A 41 -2.02 8.27 4.29
C ARG A 41 -2.66 8.01 2.93
N LEU A 42 -3.99 8.01 2.86
CA LEU A 42 -4.72 7.80 1.61
C LEU A 42 -4.47 8.94 0.62
N ALA A 43 -4.42 10.18 1.09
CA ALA A 43 -4.09 11.35 0.26
C ALA A 43 -2.68 11.24 -0.34
N THR A 44 -1.72 10.74 0.44
CA THR A 44 -0.35 10.49 -0.04
C THR A 44 -0.36 9.44 -1.15
N LEU A 45 -1.08 8.33 -0.98
CA LEU A 45 -1.19 7.27 -1.98
C LEU A 45 -1.89 7.74 -3.27
N VAL A 46 -2.95 8.55 -3.18
CA VAL A 46 -3.59 9.19 -4.36
C VAL A 46 -2.60 10.07 -5.10
N SER A 47 -1.89 10.94 -4.38
CA SER A 47 -0.92 11.86 -4.98
C SER A 47 0.20 11.11 -5.70
N LEU A 48 0.75 10.06 -5.08
CA LEU A 48 1.75 9.18 -5.68
C LEU A 48 1.20 8.45 -6.90
N THR A 49 -0.02 7.93 -6.82
CA THR A 49 -0.66 7.24 -7.94
C THR A 49 -0.78 8.16 -9.15
N ARG A 50 -1.31 9.37 -8.95
CA ARG A 50 -1.38 10.41 -9.98
C ARG A 50 -0.01 10.73 -10.56
N GLN A 51 1.00 10.95 -9.70
CA GLN A 51 2.36 11.26 -10.13
C GLN A 51 2.94 10.16 -11.02
N CYS A 52 2.86 8.91 -10.58
CA CYS A 52 3.39 7.76 -11.30
C CYS A 52 2.67 7.55 -12.65
N VAL A 53 1.35 7.72 -12.69
CA VAL A 53 0.56 7.64 -13.92
C VAL A 53 0.97 8.75 -14.90
N LYS A 54 1.10 9.99 -14.43
CA LYS A 54 1.49 11.16 -15.24
C LYS A 54 2.91 11.04 -15.79
N GLN A 55 3.85 10.57 -14.98
CA GLN A 55 5.26 10.48 -15.32
C GLN A 55 5.64 9.14 -15.97
N ARG A 56 4.71 8.18 -16.05
CA ARG A 56 4.97 6.79 -16.46
C ARG A 56 6.16 6.16 -15.72
N ASN A 57 6.26 6.45 -14.42
CA ASN A 57 7.37 6.03 -13.57
C ASN A 57 6.86 5.45 -12.25
N LEU A 58 7.15 4.18 -11.99
CA LEU A 58 6.70 3.46 -10.80
C LEU A 58 7.61 3.67 -9.57
N ALA A 59 8.82 4.18 -9.78
CA ALA A 59 9.84 4.27 -8.73
C ALA A 59 9.37 5.03 -7.46
N PRO A 60 8.64 6.17 -7.55
CA PRO A 60 8.16 6.87 -6.36
C PRO A 60 7.19 6.02 -5.51
N MET A 61 6.28 5.28 -6.15
CA MET A 61 5.34 4.40 -5.45
C MET A 61 6.06 3.23 -4.77
N ILE A 62 7.01 2.59 -5.48
CA ILE A 62 7.81 1.49 -4.93
C ILE A 62 8.62 1.95 -3.72
N ALA A 63 9.34 3.07 -3.83
CA ALA A 63 10.14 3.62 -2.74
C ALA A 63 9.29 3.97 -1.52
N HIS A 64 8.11 4.56 -1.75
CA HIS A 64 7.16 4.83 -0.67
C HIS A 64 6.67 3.55 0.00
N ALA A 65 6.29 2.53 -0.78
CA ALA A 65 5.82 1.25 -0.28
C ALA A 65 6.90 0.52 0.57
N GLU A 66 8.16 0.56 0.15
CA GLU A 66 9.27 -0.02 0.92
C GLU A 66 9.54 0.72 2.23
N LEU A 67 9.42 2.05 2.22
CA LEU A 67 9.55 2.90 3.41
C LEU A 67 8.46 2.56 4.43
N ILE A 68 7.20 2.63 4.02
CA ILE A 68 6.07 2.35 4.93
C ILE A 68 6.08 0.89 5.40
N ALA A 69 6.55 -0.06 4.58
CA ALA A 69 6.69 -1.44 5.02
C ALA A 69 7.66 -1.55 6.20
N GLY A 70 8.81 -0.88 6.14
CA GLY A 70 9.76 -0.85 7.25
C GLY A 70 9.18 -0.21 8.51
N GLU A 71 8.57 0.97 8.37
CA GLU A 71 7.96 1.69 9.50
C GLU A 71 6.85 0.89 10.17
N ARG A 72 5.94 0.30 9.37
CA ARG A 72 4.76 -0.40 9.87
C ARG A 72 5.11 -1.76 10.45
N PHE A 73 6.02 -2.50 9.81
CA PHE A 73 6.54 -3.75 10.37
C PHE A 73 7.19 -3.52 11.75
N ASN A 74 8.05 -2.50 11.88
CA ASN A 74 8.69 -2.17 13.16
C ASN A 74 7.69 -1.66 14.21
N ALA A 75 6.58 -1.06 13.78
CA ALA A 75 5.49 -0.62 14.64
C ALA A 75 4.47 -1.73 14.98
N GLY A 76 4.68 -2.96 14.50
CA GLY A 76 3.85 -4.13 14.83
C GLY A 76 2.59 -4.27 13.98
N TYR A 77 2.46 -3.55 12.87
CA TYR A 77 1.36 -3.72 11.94
C TYR A 77 1.50 -5.03 11.18
N ASP A 78 0.37 -5.70 10.95
CA ASP A 78 0.35 -6.81 10.02
C ASP A 78 0.37 -6.34 8.56
N LEU A 79 0.94 -7.17 7.68
CA LEU A 79 0.99 -6.88 6.24
C LEU A 79 -0.41 -6.64 5.65
N TRP A 80 -1.41 -7.42 6.08
CA TRP A 80 -2.77 -7.31 5.57
C TRP A 80 -3.43 -5.97 5.97
N GLU A 81 -3.13 -5.42 7.15
CA GLU A 81 -3.62 -4.10 7.57
C GLU A 81 -3.09 -3.01 6.63
N VAL A 82 -1.80 -3.07 6.29
CA VAL A 82 -1.19 -2.06 5.41
C VAL A 82 -1.64 -2.24 3.96
N GLN A 83 -1.80 -3.47 3.47
CA GLN A 83 -2.35 -3.73 2.13
C GLN A 83 -3.79 -3.26 1.99
N THR A 84 -4.59 -3.30 3.06
CA THR A 84 -5.97 -2.82 3.05
C THR A 84 -6.05 -1.38 2.58
N ALA A 85 -5.13 -0.50 3.00
CA ALA A 85 -5.10 0.89 2.55
C ALA A 85 -4.90 1.05 1.02
N PHE A 86 -4.16 0.14 0.39
CA PHE A 86 -4.02 0.13 -1.07
C PHE A 86 -5.26 -0.45 -1.75
N ASN A 87 -5.88 -1.48 -1.17
CA ASN A 87 -7.07 -2.12 -1.73
C ASN A 87 -8.27 -1.17 -1.75
N VAL A 88 -8.59 -0.55 -0.61
CA VAL A 88 -9.72 0.39 -0.53
C VAL A 88 -9.54 1.59 -1.47
N LEU A 89 -8.30 2.03 -1.66
CA LEU A 89 -7.99 3.11 -2.59
C LEU A 89 -8.17 2.68 -4.04
N GLU A 90 -7.68 1.49 -4.40
CA GLU A 90 -7.85 0.95 -5.75
C GLU A 90 -9.32 0.78 -6.11
N GLU A 91 -10.12 0.23 -5.18
CA GLU A 91 -11.55 0.04 -5.34
C GLU A 91 -12.28 1.39 -5.52
N ALA A 92 -11.97 2.40 -4.70
CA ALA A 92 -12.56 3.73 -4.81
C ALA A 92 -12.23 4.40 -6.17
N ILE A 93 -11.00 4.22 -6.66
CA ILE A 93 -10.60 4.73 -7.98
C ILE A 93 -11.35 3.99 -9.09
N TRP A 94 -11.38 2.65 -9.08
CA TRP A 94 -12.06 1.85 -10.09
C TRP A 94 -13.56 2.17 -10.16
N ALA A 95 -14.24 2.25 -9.02
CA ALA A 95 -15.66 2.58 -8.96
C ALA A 95 -15.96 3.91 -9.66
N ARG A 96 -15.04 4.88 -9.59
CA ARG A 96 -15.17 6.17 -10.26
C ARG A 96 -14.78 6.11 -11.73
N ILE A 97 -13.75 5.36 -12.10
CA ILE A 97 -13.40 5.15 -13.51
C ILE A 97 -14.59 4.54 -14.26
N PHE A 98 -15.18 3.46 -13.74
CA PHE A 98 -16.34 2.81 -14.36
C PHE A 98 -17.55 3.71 -14.54
N LYS A 99 -17.74 4.71 -13.67
CA LYS A 99 -18.85 5.67 -13.74
C LYS A 99 -18.61 6.82 -14.72
N ASN A 100 -17.35 7.19 -14.98
CA ASN A 100 -17.01 8.45 -15.65
C ASN A 100 -16.27 8.28 -16.99
N PHE A 101 -15.73 7.09 -17.27
CA PHE A 101 -15.00 6.83 -18.51
C PHE A 101 -15.86 6.05 -19.51
N PRO A 102 -15.76 6.38 -20.81
CA PRO A 102 -16.41 5.59 -21.85
C PRO A 102 -15.75 4.20 -21.96
N PRO A 103 -16.47 3.17 -22.44
CA PRO A 103 -15.94 1.80 -22.52
C PRO A 103 -14.59 1.66 -23.25
N GLY A 104 -14.36 2.48 -24.29
CA GLY A 104 -13.11 2.46 -25.05
C GLY A 104 -11.87 2.94 -24.29
N GLU A 105 -12.04 3.69 -23.19
CA GLU A 105 -10.94 4.20 -22.37
C GLU A 105 -10.73 3.41 -21.06
N LEU A 106 -11.67 2.53 -20.70
CA LEU A 106 -11.64 1.80 -19.42
C LEU A 106 -10.39 0.94 -19.26
N ALA A 107 -10.02 0.19 -20.30
CA ALA A 107 -8.90 -0.73 -20.25
C ALA A 107 -7.57 -0.01 -19.95
N GLU A 108 -7.35 1.14 -20.57
CA GLU A 108 -6.16 1.95 -20.34
C GLU A 108 -6.19 2.57 -18.93
N ALA A 109 -7.30 3.21 -18.55
CA ALA A 109 -7.41 3.89 -17.25
C ALA A 109 -7.21 2.91 -16.08
N ILE A 110 -7.87 1.75 -16.12
CA ILE A 110 -7.73 0.70 -15.11
C ILE A 110 -6.31 0.13 -15.14
N GLY A 111 -5.79 -0.22 -16.33
CA GLY A 111 -4.46 -0.80 -16.47
C GLY A 111 -3.36 0.08 -15.87
N LEU A 112 -3.43 1.40 -16.07
CA LEU A 112 -2.48 2.35 -15.52
C LEU A 112 -2.52 2.43 -13.99
N VAL A 113 -3.71 2.55 -13.41
CA VAL A 113 -3.88 2.64 -11.95
C VAL A 113 -3.45 1.34 -11.28
N SER A 114 -3.89 0.20 -11.81
CA SER A 114 -3.58 -1.12 -11.27
C SER A 114 -2.11 -1.48 -11.39
N THR A 115 -1.43 -1.02 -12.44
CA THR A 115 0.03 -1.18 -12.55
C THR A 115 0.74 -0.43 -11.42
N VAL A 116 0.34 0.80 -11.14
CA VAL A 116 0.98 1.63 -10.10
C VAL A 116 0.71 1.07 -8.70
N LEU A 117 -0.56 0.85 -8.35
CA LEU A 117 -0.93 0.34 -7.03
C LEU A 117 -0.45 -1.10 -6.83
N GLY A 118 -0.51 -1.93 -7.87
CA GLY A 118 0.02 -3.29 -7.86
C GLY A 118 1.53 -3.33 -7.59
N ALA A 119 2.32 -2.47 -8.24
CA ALA A 119 3.75 -2.35 -7.96
C ALA A 119 4.04 -1.94 -6.51
N GLY A 120 3.23 -1.04 -5.94
CA GLY A 120 3.31 -0.67 -4.53
C GLY A 120 3.01 -1.85 -3.59
N LYS A 121 1.90 -2.56 -3.80
CA LYS A 121 1.52 -3.74 -3.00
C LYS A 121 2.58 -4.85 -3.06
N ASP A 122 3.13 -5.10 -4.23
CA ASP A 122 4.17 -6.09 -4.47
C ASP A 122 5.49 -5.73 -3.77
N ALA A 123 5.92 -4.47 -3.86
CA ALA A 123 7.08 -3.95 -3.13
C ALA A 123 6.89 -4.05 -1.60
N LEU A 124 5.70 -3.66 -1.11
CA LEU A 124 5.31 -3.79 0.30
C LEU A 124 5.43 -5.24 0.78
N ALA A 125 4.81 -6.17 0.05
CA ALA A 125 4.81 -7.60 0.41
C ALA A 125 6.23 -8.18 0.44
N ARG A 126 7.04 -7.94 -0.60
CA ARG A 126 8.45 -8.39 -0.62
C ARG A 126 9.25 -7.85 0.56
N LYS A 127 9.05 -6.57 0.90
CA LYS A 127 9.76 -5.94 2.03
C LYS A 127 9.38 -6.59 3.35
N TYR A 128 8.09 -6.83 3.59
CA TYR A 128 7.61 -7.56 4.78
C TYR A 128 8.22 -8.96 4.88
N VAL A 129 8.23 -9.74 3.79
CA VAL A 129 8.85 -11.07 3.76
C VAL A 129 10.34 -11.01 4.08
N SER A 130 11.06 -10.02 3.51
CA SER A 130 12.48 -9.82 3.78
C SER A 130 12.75 -9.51 5.26
N LEU A 131 11.94 -8.62 5.86
CA LEU A 131 12.06 -8.25 7.26
C LEU A 131 11.76 -9.43 8.19
N ALA A 132 10.65 -10.14 7.96
CA ALA A 132 10.28 -11.32 8.74
C ALA A 132 11.34 -12.43 8.67
N SER A 133 11.96 -12.64 7.50
CA SER A 133 13.02 -13.63 7.32
C SER A 133 14.28 -13.29 8.12
N LYS A 134 14.64 -12.00 8.20
CA LYS A 134 15.78 -11.53 9.00
C LYS A 134 15.52 -11.64 10.50
N THR A 135 14.31 -11.32 10.95
CA THR A 135 13.92 -11.45 12.37
C THR A 135 13.87 -12.92 12.82
N LYS A 136 13.42 -13.85 11.98
CA LYS A 136 13.44 -15.28 12.31
C LYS A 136 14.85 -15.89 12.34
N ALA A 137 15.80 -15.33 11.60
CA ALA A 137 17.17 -15.84 11.54
C ALA A 137 18.03 -15.49 12.78
N SER A 138 17.59 -14.58 13.65
CA SER A 138 18.31 -14.18 14.87
C SER A 138 17.99 -15.08 16.07
N SER A 139 18.33 -16.37 16.01
CA SER A 139 18.77 -17.17 17.17
C SER A 139 18.92 -18.65 16.81
N LEU A 140 20.10 -19.04 16.35
CA LEU A 140 20.68 -20.35 16.63
C LEU A 140 22.19 -20.15 16.63
N ASN A 141 22.74 -19.84 17.79
CA ASN A 141 24.17 -19.90 18.02
C ASN A 141 24.54 -21.38 18.07
N LEU A 142 24.77 -21.99 16.90
CA LEU A 142 25.06 -23.43 16.79
C LEU A 142 26.32 -23.82 17.57
N GLN A 143 27.19 -22.87 17.90
CA GLN A 143 28.38 -23.09 18.71
C GLN A 143 28.05 -23.51 20.15
N SER A 144 26.86 -23.16 20.68
CA SER A 144 26.41 -23.65 21.99
C SER A 144 25.89 -25.10 21.96
N LEU A 145 25.61 -25.68 20.78
CA LEU A 145 25.22 -27.10 20.65
C LEU A 145 26.42 -28.05 20.68
N PHE A 146 27.63 -27.56 20.37
CA PHE A 146 28.84 -28.40 20.26
C PHE A 146 29.81 -28.25 21.44
N SER A 147 29.48 -27.47 22.47
CA SER A 147 30.35 -27.23 23.64
C SER A 147 30.17 -28.24 24.78
N GLY A 148 29.29 -29.23 24.64
CA GLY A 148 28.97 -30.22 25.67
C GLY A 148 29.14 -31.67 25.21
N ALA A 149 30.38 -32.09 24.94
CA ALA A 149 30.73 -33.52 24.81
C ALA A 149 32.18 -33.74 25.28
N ALA A 150 32.41 -33.52 26.57
CA ALA A 150 33.57 -34.05 27.28
C ALA A 150 33.08 -34.51 28.65
N GLY A 151 32.66 -35.76 28.72
CA GLY A 151 32.25 -36.49 29.92
C GLY A 151 32.43 -37.98 29.66
#